data_AF-A0A6L8E7G1-F1
#
_entry.id   AF-A0A6L8E7G1-F1
#
_cell.length_a   1.000
_cell.length_b   1.000
_cell.length_c   1.000
_cell.angle_alpha   90.00
_cell.angle_beta   90.00
_cell.angle_gamma   90.00
#
_symmetry.space_group_name_H-M   'P 1'
#
loop_
_entity.id
_entity.type
_entity.pdbx_description
1 polymer ?
#
loop_
_entity_poly.entity_id
_entity_poly.type
_entity_poly.pdbx_seq_one_letter_code
_entity_poly.pdbx_strand_id
1 'polypeptide(L)'
;MPRTTSAAAASSVRAIREALLPASRWLRAPNQPGLLRLRNIQHLATEVRGEVWPGADVLDLVERLHPTPAVGGWPTERALRVITDHERFDRGWYGGPVGWLDGAGDGEFAVALRSALVRGERAWLFAGAGIMGDSEPADELAEVELKFRPLAEALGLTPPREAAGA
;
A
#
# COMPACT_ATOMS: atom_id res chain seq x y z
N MET A 1 -4.70 3.99 21.57
CA MET A 1 -4.63 3.21 20.32
C MET A 1 -5.93 3.45 19.58
N PRO A 2 -5.91 4.15 18.42
CA PRO A 2 -7.14 4.46 17.70
C PRO A 2 -7.75 3.17 17.12
N ARG A 3 -9.08 3.09 17.11
CA ARG A 3 -9.84 1.90 16.66
C ARG A 3 -9.75 1.67 15.15
N THR A 4 -9.23 2.64 14.39
CA THR A 4 -9.16 2.69 12.93
C THR A 4 -8.15 1.72 12.32
N THR A 5 -6.96 1.63 12.91
CA THR A 5 -5.86 0.81 12.38
C THR A 5 -6.19 -0.68 12.39
N SER A 6 -7.01 -1.15 13.35
CA SER A 6 -7.42 -2.56 13.42
C SER A 6 -8.45 -2.93 12.36
N ALA A 7 -9.40 -2.03 12.05
CA ALA A 7 -10.40 -2.24 11.00
C ALA A 7 -9.78 -2.28 9.60
N ALA A 8 -8.83 -1.38 9.33
CA ALA A 8 -8.07 -1.34 8.07
C ALA A 8 -7.23 -2.62 7.85
N ALA A 9 -6.58 -3.10 8.91
CA ALA A 9 -5.82 -4.34 8.87
C ALA A 9 -6.73 -5.56 8.63
N ALA A 10 -7.90 -5.59 9.29
CA ALA A 10 -8.86 -6.68 9.14
C ALA A 10 -9.45 -6.75 7.73
N SER A 11 -9.81 -5.61 7.12
CA SER A 11 -10.31 -5.57 5.74
C SER A 11 -9.25 -6.01 4.73
N SER A 12 -7.99 -5.64 4.94
CA SER A 12 -6.86 -6.06 4.10
C SER A 12 -6.65 -7.57 4.13
N VAL A 13 -6.60 -8.18 5.32
CA VAL A 13 -6.45 -9.65 5.47
C VAL A 13 -7.64 -10.37 4.84
N ARG A 14 -8.85 -9.86 5.03
CA ARG A 14 -10.05 -10.43 4.42
C ARG A 14 -9.96 -10.41 2.89
N ALA A 15 -9.64 -9.28 2.28
CA ALA A 15 -9.52 -9.16 0.83
C ALA A 15 -8.44 -10.09 0.26
N ILE A 16 -7.28 -10.18 0.92
CA ILE A 16 -6.20 -11.10 0.52
C ILE A 16 -6.69 -12.55 0.53
N ARG A 17 -7.42 -12.95 1.58
CA ARG A 17 -7.98 -14.30 1.67
C ARG A 17 -9.02 -14.56 0.58
N GLU A 18 -9.96 -13.64 0.37
CA GLU A 18 -10.99 -13.76 -0.66
C GLU A 18 -10.37 -13.88 -2.07
N ALA A 19 -9.30 -13.13 -2.36
CA ALA A 19 -8.60 -13.15 -3.63
C ALA A 19 -7.79 -14.45 -3.88
N LEU A 20 -7.09 -14.95 -2.85
CA LEU A 20 -6.14 -16.05 -3.00
C LEU A 20 -6.73 -17.44 -2.74
N LEU A 21 -7.77 -17.56 -1.90
CA LEU A 21 -8.38 -18.85 -1.57
C LEU A 21 -8.75 -19.69 -2.82
N PRO A 22 -9.36 -19.13 -3.88
CA PRO A 22 -9.70 -19.91 -5.08
C PRO A 22 -8.46 -20.45 -5.83
N ALA A 23 -7.32 -19.77 -5.71
CA ALA A 23 -6.06 -20.15 -6.36
C ALA A 23 -5.14 -21.01 -5.47
N SER A 24 -5.56 -21.29 -4.23
CA SER A 24 -4.71 -21.93 -3.23
C SER A 24 -5.22 -23.31 -2.81
N ARG A 25 -4.30 -24.27 -2.65
CA ARG A 25 -4.54 -25.56 -1.96
C ARG A 25 -4.86 -25.34 -0.49
N TRP A 26 -4.09 -24.45 0.14
CA TRP A 26 -4.32 -24.02 1.51
C TRP A 26 -3.82 -22.59 1.68
N LEU A 27 -4.43 -21.88 2.62
CA LEU A 27 -4.06 -20.52 3.00
C LEU A 27 -4.24 -20.37 4.51
N ARG A 28 -3.26 -19.78 5.18
CA ARG A 28 -3.25 -19.51 6.62
C ARG A 28 -2.91 -18.04 6.85
N ALA A 29 -3.67 -17.40 7.72
CA ALA A 29 -3.40 -16.07 8.24
C ALA A 29 -3.67 -16.10 9.74
N PRO A 30 -2.82 -15.51 10.59
CA PRO A 30 -3.13 -15.39 12.01
C PRO A 30 -4.35 -14.48 12.21
N ASN A 31 -5.10 -14.75 13.28
CA ASN A 31 -6.32 -13.99 13.60
C ASN A 31 -6.05 -12.58 14.14
N GLN A 32 -4.80 -12.28 14.49
CA GLN A 32 -4.37 -10.98 15.00
C GLN A 32 -3.10 -10.52 14.28
N PRO A 33 -2.99 -9.22 13.98
CA PRO A 33 -1.76 -8.67 13.42
C PRO A 33 -0.63 -8.67 14.46
N GLY A 34 0.58 -8.92 13.99
CA GLY A 34 1.81 -8.70 14.75
C GLY A 34 2.29 -7.25 14.62
N LEU A 35 3.18 -6.84 15.52
CA LEU A 35 3.83 -5.53 15.47
C LEU A 35 5.15 -5.63 14.68
N LEU A 36 5.18 -5.04 13.49
CA LEU A 36 6.40 -4.89 12.70
C LEU A 36 7.09 -3.57 13.07
N ARG A 37 8.25 -3.65 13.71
CA ARG A 37 9.05 -2.48 14.09
C ARG A 37 10.06 -2.16 12.99
N LEU A 38 9.89 -1.03 12.33
CA LEU A 38 10.88 -0.47 11.41
C LEU A 38 11.67 0.64 12.13
N ARG A 39 12.77 1.08 11.51
CA ARG A 39 13.71 2.06 12.10
C ARG A 39 13.02 3.33 12.61
N ASN A 40 12.01 3.82 11.90
CA ASN A 40 11.36 5.12 12.16
C ASN A 40 9.84 5.02 12.40
N ILE A 41 9.22 3.84 12.25
CA ILE A 41 7.76 3.66 12.35
C ILE A 41 7.41 2.22 12.73
N GLN A 42 6.25 2.02 13.34
CA GLN A 42 5.71 0.70 13.65
C GLN A 42 4.47 0.42 12.80
N HIS A 43 4.35 -0.80 12.30
CA HIS A 43 3.22 -1.24 11.50
C HIS A 43 2.53 -2.43 12.17
N LEU A 44 1.21 -2.52 12.01
CA LEU A 44 0.51 -3.78 12.20
C LEU A 44 0.63 -4.61 10.92
N ALA A 45 1.17 -5.82 11.04
CA ALA A 45 1.42 -6.70 9.92
C ALA A 45 0.82 -8.09 10.18
N THR A 46 0.11 -8.62 9.20
CA THR A 46 -0.43 -9.99 9.24
C THR A 46 0.20 -10.77 8.11
N GLU A 47 0.95 -11.82 8.47
CA GLU A 47 1.56 -12.69 7.48
C GLU A 47 0.53 -13.72 6.97
N VAL A 48 0.30 -13.72 5.66
CA VAL A 48 -0.55 -14.72 4.99
C VAL A 48 0.36 -15.69 4.23
N ARG A 49 0.27 -16.98 4.54
CA ARG A 49 1.05 -18.05 3.90
C ARG A 49 0.13 -19.06 3.27
N GLY A 50 0.52 -19.60 2.11
CA GLY A 50 -0.27 -20.58 1.39
C GLY A 50 0.56 -21.39 0.41
N GLU A 51 -0.08 -22.37 -0.19
CA GLU A 51 0.42 -23.10 -1.35
C GLU A 51 -0.62 -22.99 -2.46
N VAL A 52 -0.17 -22.58 -3.64
CA VAL A 52 -1.04 -22.40 -4.81
C VAL A 52 -1.28 -23.72 -5.53
N TRP A 53 -2.31 -23.77 -6.37
CA TRP A 53 -2.48 -24.92 -7.27
C TRP A 53 -1.32 -25.00 -8.27
N PRO A 54 -0.92 -26.21 -8.71
CA PRO A 54 0.09 -26.36 -9.75
C PRO A 54 -0.31 -25.59 -11.02
N GLY A 55 0.68 -24.92 -11.62
CA GLY A 55 0.48 -24.13 -12.84
C GLY A 55 0.09 -22.67 -12.61
N ALA A 56 -0.10 -22.23 -11.35
CA ALA A 56 -0.15 -20.81 -11.03
C ALA A 56 1.28 -20.26 -10.90
N ASP A 57 1.52 -19.08 -11.47
CA ASP A 57 2.76 -18.33 -11.30
C ASP A 57 2.56 -17.10 -10.40
N VAL A 58 3.65 -16.38 -10.12
CA VAL A 58 3.62 -15.18 -9.28
C VAL A 58 2.73 -14.07 -9.85
N LEU A 59 2.62 -13.94 -11.18
CA LEU A 59 1.82 -12.90 -11.83
C LEU A 59 0.32 -13.17 -11.69
N ASP A 60 -0.10 -14.44 -11.72
CA ASP A 60 -1.49 -14.83 -11.40
C ASP A 60 -1.90 -14.33 -10.00
N LEU A 61 -0.98 -14.41 -9.03
CA LEU A 61 -1.22 -13.94 -7.66
C LEU A 61 -1.25 -12.43 -7.58
N VAL A 62 -0.35 -11.75 -8.29
CA VAL A 62 -0.33 -10.28 -8.38
C VAL A 62 -1.63 -9.75 -8.97
N GLU A 63 -2.11 -10.34 -10.07
CA GLU A 63 -3.37 -9.94 -10.73
C GLU A 63 -4.57 -10.10 -9.79
N ARG A 64 -4.61 -11.18 -9.00
CA ARG A 64 -5.67 -11.43 -8.03
C ARG A 64 -5.64 -10.45 -6.84
N LEU A 65 -4.45 -10.05 -6.41
CA LEU A 65 -4.26 -9.24 -5.21
C LEU A 65 -4.33 -7.73 -5.49
N HIS A 66 -3.89 -7.30 -6.66
CA HIS A 66 -3.75 -5.89 -6.96
C HIS A 66 -5.03 -5.30 -7.59
N PRO A 67 -5.54 -4.15 -7.10
CA PRO A 67 -5.05 -3.40 -5.95
C PRO A 67 -5.56 -3.96 -4.61
N THR A 68 -4.67 -4.02 -3.62
CA THR A 68 -5.07 -4.37 -2.25
C THR A 68 -5.85 -3.22 -1.61
N PRO A 69 -6.67 -3.46 -0.56
CA PRO A 69 -7.36 -2.39 0.15
C PRO A 69 -6.44 -1.29 0.69
N ALA A 70 -5.17 -1.60 0.93
CA ALA A 70 -4.18 -0.62 1.38
C ALA A 70 -3.91 0.49 0.35
N VAL A 71 -4.16 0.25 -0.94
CA VAL A 71 -3.91 1.21 -2.03
C VAL A 71 -5.11 1.51 -2.91
N GLY A 72 -6.03 0.54 -3.03
CA GLY A 72 -7.28 0.66 -3.77
C GLY A 72 -8.51 0.92 -2.87
N GLY A 73 -8.37 0.84 -1.54
CA GLY A 73 -9.47 0.98 -0.59
C GLY A 73 -10.46 -0.20 -0.59
N TRP A 74 -11.52 -0.08 0.20
CA TRP A 74 -12.56 -1.11 0.31
C TRP A 74 -13.96 -0.49 0.47
N PRO A 75 -15.00 -0.96 -0.26
CA PRO A 75 -14.95 -1.87 -1.41
C PRO A 75 -14.16 -1.28 -2.60
N THR A 76 -13.35 -2.11 -3.26
CA THR A 76 -12.31 -1.65 -4.21
C THR A 76 -12.85 -0.76 -5.33
N GLU A 77 -13.89 -1.19 -6.06
CA GLU A 77 -14.42 -0.39 -7.18
C GLU A 77 -14.90 1.00 -6.75
N ARG A 78 -15.59 1.08 -5.61
CA ARG A 78 -16.09 2.36 -5.09
C ARG A 78 -14.94 3.26 -4.65
N ALA A 79 -13.95 2.70 -3.97
CA ALA A 79 -12.82 3.46 -3.49
C ALA A 79 -11.93 3.95 -4.65
N LEU A 80 -11.73 3.15 -5.70
CA LEU A 80 -11.02 3.57 -6.91
C LEU A 80 -11.74 4.72 -7.65
N ARG A 81 -13.08 4.72 -7.68
CA ARG A 81 -13.85 5.86 -8.23
C ARG A 81 -13.61 7.12 -7.41
N VAL A 82 -13.72 7.05 -6.09
CA VAL A 82 -13.43 8.19 -5.20
C VAL A 82 -12.01 8.71 -5.41
N ILE A 83 -11.03 7.82 -5.49
CA ILE A 83 -9.64 8.19 -5.79
C ILE A 83 -9.57 8.96 -7.12
N THR A 84 -10.18 8.42 -8.17
CA THR A 84 -10.17 9.02 -9.52
C THR A 84 -10.85 10.38 -9.55
N ASP A 85 -11.96 10.54 -8.81
CA ASP A 85 -12.75 11.78 -8.78
C ASP A 85 -12.06 12.90 -7.99
N HIS A 86 -11.23 12.56 -7.00
CA HIS A 86 -10.64 13.52 -6.07
C HIS A 86 -9.15 13.81 -6.30
N GLU A 87 -8.38 12.86 -6.81
CA GLU A 87 -6.96 13.09 -7.10
C GLU A 87 -6.78 13.81 -8.43
N ARG A 88 -6.12 14.98 -8.38
CA ARG A 88 -5.88 15.85 -9.55
C ARG A 88 -4.55 15.58 -10.24
N PHE A 89 -4.00 14.39 -10.05
CA PHE A 89 -2.71 13.99 -10.59
C PHE A 89 -2.74 12.54 -11.06
N ASP A 90 -1.86 12.20 -12.00
CA ASP A 90 -1.63 10.83 -12.40
C ASP A 90 -0.72 10.14 -11.37
N ARG A 91 -1.18 9.00 -10.84
CA ARG A 91 -0.38 8.17 -9.92
C ARG A 91 0.83 7.55 -10.63
N GLY A 92 0.81 7.39 -11.95
CA GLY A 92 1.84 6.68 -12.69
C GLY A 92 2.01 5.27 -12.15
N TRP A 93 3.19 4.97 -11.59
CA TRP A 93 3.46 3.67 -10.95
C TRP A 93 3.12 3.63 -9.45
N TYR A 94 2.73 4.74 -8.84
CA TYR A 94 2.41 4.79 -7.42
C TYR A 94 1.24 3.87 -7.07
N GLY A 95 1.47 3.01 -6.07
CA GLY A 95 0.52 2.00 -5.63
C GLY A 95 0.47 0.74 -6.51
N GLY A 96 1.17 0.71 -7.64
CA GLY A 96 1.28 -0.47 -8.52
C GLY A 96 2.21 -1.56 -7.98
N PRO A 97 2.14 -2.79 -8.50
CA PRO A 97 3.09 -3.84 -8.17
C PRO A 97 4.46 -3.57 -8.82
N VAL A 98 5.53 -3.75 -8.06
CA VAL A 98 6.93 -3.63 -8.53
C VAL A 98 7.73 -4.81 -8.00
N GLY A 99 8.47 -5.49 -8.87
CA GLY A 99 9.08 -6.76 -8.51
C GLY A 99 9.86 -7.42 -9.63
N TRP A 100 10.12 -8.70 -9.45
CA TRP A 100 10.78 -9.55 -10.42
C TRP A 100 10.08 -10.90 -10.51
N LEU A 101 10.27 -11.59 -11.64
CA LEU A 101 9.94 -12.99 -11.83
C LEU A 101 11.11 -13.71 -12.50
N ASP A 102 11.24 -15.01 -12.28
CA ASP A 102 12.16 -15.86 -13.03
C ASP A 102 11.45 -16.71 -14.09
N GLY A 103 12.24 -17.50 -14.83
CA GLY A 103 11.73 -18.41 -15.86
C GLY A 103 11.00 -19.64 -15.32
N ALA A 104 10.98 -19.86 -14.00
CA ALA A 104 10.20 -20.92 -13.36
C ALA A 104 8.81 -20.43 -12.91
N GLY A 105 8.54 -19.12 -13.01
CA GLY A 105 7.28 -18.49 -12.58
C GLY A 105 7.27 -18.05 -11.12
N ASP A 106 8.41 -18.16 -10.43
CA ASP A 106 8.59 -17.63 -9.07
C ASP A 106 8.96 -16.15 -9.12
N GLY A 107 8.75 -15.43 -8.02
CA GLY A 107 9.10 -14.02 -7.94
C GLY A 107 8.71 -13.34 -6.65
N GLU A 108 9.00 -12.05 -6.57
CA GLU A 108 8.63 -11.21 -5.43
C GLU A 108 8.16 -9.86 -5.94
N PHE A 109 7.03 -9.41 -5.40
CA PHE A 109 6.43 -8.12 -5.72
C PHE A 109 6.11 -7.35 -4.45
N ALA A 110 6.51 -6.09 -4.45
CA ALA A 110 6.10 -5.09 -3.48
C ALA A 110 5.07 -4.15 -4.09
N VAL A 111 4.34 -3.45 -3.24
CA VAL A 111 3.50 -2.33 -3.67
C VAL A 111 4.37 -1.08 -3.71
N ALA A 112 4.37 -0.34 -4.81
CA ALA A 112 5.17 0.87 -5.04
C ALA A 112 4.66 2.06 -4.19
N LEU A 113 4.83 1.94 -2.88
CA LEU A 113 4.51 2.94 -1.86
C LEU A 113 5.76 3.69 -1.43
N ARG A 114 5.57 4.92 -0.92
CA ARG A 114 6.67 5.81 -0.52
C ARG A 114 7.74 5.83 -1.61
N SER A 115 7.29 6.10 -2.83
CA SER A 115 8.09 6.03 -4.06
C SER A 115 8.23 7.41 -4.68
N ALA A 116 9.21 7.55 -5.57
CA ALA A 116 9.38 8.74 -6.39
C ALA A 116 9.57 8.36 -7.86
N LEU A 117 8.91 9.08 -8.75
CA LEU A 117 9.20 9.03 -10.19
C LEU A 117 10.27 10.09 -10.49
N VAL A 118 11.43 9.68 -10.99
CA VAL A 118 12.54 10.60 -11.31
C VAL A 118 12.72 10.65 -12.83
N ARG A 119 12.74 11.86 -13.38
CA ARG A 119 12.98 12.10 -14.81
C ARG A 119 13.91 13.29 -15.00
N GLY A 120 15.16 13.00 -15.36
CA GLY A 120 16.21 14.01 -15.43
C GLY A 120 16.40 14.68 -14.07
N GLU A 121 16.29 16.01 -14.04
CA GLU A 121 16.45 16.82 -12.82
C GLU A 121 15.15 17.02 -12.02
N ARG A 122 14.07 16.30 -12.36
CA ARG A 122 12.78 16.40 -11.68
C ARG A 122 12.43 15.09 -10.97
N ALA A 123 11.83 15.22 -9.79
CA ALA A 123 11.28 14.12 -9.03
C ALA A 123 9.84 14.44 -8.60
N TRP A 124 8.93 13.47 -8.73
CA TRP A 124 7.59 13.50 -8.16
C TRP A 124 7.52 12.46 -7.07
N LEU A 125 7.29 12.90 -5.83
CA LEU A 125 7.22 12.02 -4.66
C LEU A 125 5.76 11.64 -4.43
N PHE A 126 5.51 10.39 -4.07
CA PHE A 126 4.17 9.89 -3.79
C PHE A 126 4.07 9.25 -2.40
N ALA A 127 3.06 9.68 -1.66
CA ALA A 127 2.63 9.11 -0.39
C ALA A 127 1.12 9.32 -0.23
N GLY A 128 0.50 8.53 0.64
CA GLY A 128 -0.93 8.60 0.90
C GLY A 128 -1.27 7.97 2.24
N ALA A 129 -2.51 8.15 2.67
CA ALA A 129 -3.08 7.61 3.89
C ALA A 129 -4.45 6.97 3.61
N GLY A 130 -4.86 6.03 4.46
CA GLY A 130 -6.16 5.39 4.35
C GLY A 130 -7.21 6.19 5.09
N ILE A 131 -8.18 6.76 4.37
CA ILE A 131 -9.23 7.60 4.95
C ILE A 131 -10.37 6.74 5.50
N MET A 132 -10.73 6.96 6.76
CA MET A 132 -11.81 6.26 7.48
C MET A 132 -12.88 7.25 7.96
N GLY A 133 -14.00 6.74 8.46
CA GLY A 133 -15.14 7.58 8.87
C GLY A 133 -14.87 8.52 10.06
N ASP A 134 -13.84 8.23 10.83
CA ASP A 134 -13.34 8.99 11.98
C ASP A 134 -11.94 9.58 11.73
N SER A 135 -11.52 9.66 10.45
CA SER A 135 -10.30 10.37 10.06
C SER A 135 -10.50 11.88 10.18
N GLU A 136 -9.52 12.55 10.79
CA GLU A 136 -9.44 14.01 10.85
C GLU A 136 -8.52 14.54 9.72
N PRO A 137 -8.97 15.44 8.83
CA PRO A 137 -8.18 15.86 7.67
C PRO A 137 -6.77 16.38 7.99
N ALA A 138 -6.62 17.08 9.12
CA ALA A 138 -5.33 17.62 9.56
C ALA A 138 -4.37 16.50 9.98
N ASP A 139 -4.86 15.45 10.64
CA ASP A 139 -4.05 14.31 11.08
C ASP A 139 -3.59 13.48 9.88
N GLU A 140 -4.48 13.27 8.89
CA GLU A 140 -4.16 12.53 7.67
C GLU A 140 -3.11 13.27 6.82
N LEU A 141 -3.21 14.60 6.73
CA LEU A 141 -2.20 15.43 6.06
C LEU A 141 -0.84 15.32 6.76
N ALA A 142 -0.80 15.47 8.08
CA ALA A 142 0.42 15.33 8.87
C ALA A 142 1.04 13.92 8.72
N GLU A 143 0.23 12.86 8.67
CA GLU A 143 0.71 11.50 8.40
C GLU A 143 1.37 11.38 7.02
N VAL A 144 0.78 11.99 5.98
CA VAL A 144 1.35 11.99 4.63
C VAL A 144 2.66 12.78 4.57
N GLU A 145 2.73 13.95 5.20
CA GLU A 145 3.96 14.76 5.26
C GLU A 145 5.12 14.02 5.95
N LEU A 146 4.83 13.29 7.03
CA LEU A 146 5.81 12.43 7.70
C LEU A 146 6.32 11.31 6.78
N LYS A 147 5.46 10.75 5.92
CA LYS A 147 5.84 9.71 4.95
C LYS A 147 6.73 10.23 3.83
N PHE A 148 6.68 11.52 3.51
CA PHE A 148 7.57 12.14 2.52
C PHE A 148 8.99 12.36 3.02
N ARG A 149 9.18 12.53 4.33
CA ARG A 149 10.49 12.88 4.92
C ARG A 149 11.62 11.93 4.50
N PRO A 150 11.50 10.58 4.58
CA PRO A 150 12.59 9.69 4.17
C PRO A 150 12.93 9.79 2.68
N LEU A 151 11.93 10.04 1.81
CA LEU A 151 12.15 10.23 0.37
C LEU A 151 12.85 11.55 0.07
N ALA A 152 12.42 12.64 0.71
CA ALA A 152 13.04 13.94 0.56
C ALA A 152 14.51 13.89 1.01
N GLU A 153 14.78 13.29 2.18
CA GLU A 153 16.14 13.08 2.69
C GLU A 153 16.99 12.25 1.73
N ALA A 154 16.46 11.15 1.18
CA ALA A 154 17.18 10.30 0.22
C ALA A 154 17.53 11.04 -1.10
N LEU A 155 16.73 12.04 -1.48
CA LEU A 155 16.97 12.88 -2.65
C LEU A 155 17.80 14.14 -2.33
N GLY A 156 18.26 14.31 -1.08
CA GLY A 156 18.98 15.50 -0.65
C GLY A 156 18.11 16.77 -0.62
N LEU A 157 16.79 16.61 -0.61
CA LEU A 157 15.84 17.72 -0.49
C LEU A 157 15.65 18.08 0.98
N THR A 158 15.67 19.38 1.28
CA THR A 158 15.11 19.85 2.56
C THR A 158 13.59 19.80 2.41
N PRO A 159 12.84 19.17 3.34
CA PRO A 159 11.38 19.12 3.23
C PRO A 159 10.82 20.55 3.13
N PRO A 160 9.77 20.76 2.32
CA PRO A 160 9.15 22.08 2.21
C PRO A 160 8.75 22.55 3.61
N ARG A 161 9.15 23.77 3.98
CA ARG A 161 8.59 24.45 5.15
C ARG A 161 7.09 24.60 4.92
N GLU A 162 6.29 24.40 5.97
CA GLU A 162 4.86 24.73 5.96
C GLU A 162 4.68 26.07 5.23
N ALA A 163 3.83 26.08 4.19
CA ALA A 163 3.37 27.34 3.64
C ALA A 163 2.57 28.00 4.76
N ALA A 164 3.19 28.95 5.46
CA ALA A 164 2.50 29.80 6.41
C ALA A 164 1.31 30.43 5.68
N GLY A 165 0.11 30.13 6.20
CA GLY A 165 -1.23 30.56 5.78
C GLY A 165 -1.37 31.48 4.57
N ALA A 166 -2.21 31.05 3.63
CA ALA A 166 -2.98 31.93 2.76
C ALA A 166 -4.46 31.80 3.11
#